data_AF-A0A398CUV2-F1
#
_entry.id   AF-A0A398CUV2-F1
#
_cell.length_a   1.000
_cell.length_b   1.000
_cell.length_c   1.000
_cell.angle_alpha   90.00
_cell.angle_beta   90.00
_cell.angle_gamma   90.00
#
_symmetry.space_group_name_H-M   'P 1'
#
loop_
_entity.id
_entity.type
_entity.pdbx_description
1 polymer ?
#
loop_
_entity_poly.entity_id
_entity_poly.type
_entity_poly.pdbx_seq_one_letter_code
_entity_poly.pdbx_strand_id
1 'polypeptide(L)'
;MSAKLAASRQLVLHAARLLQAYQETPELLPSVRAAASHAKIIATETALEVTSGIFQTMGARAATRENNFDMYYRNARTLTLHDPVDKHRETVGRLQLVEL
;
A
#
# COMPACT_ATOMS: atom_id res chain seq x y z
N MET A 1 4.83 -9.85 -10.01
CA MET A 1 4.95 -9.34 -8.62
C MET A 1 5.99 -8.24 -8.46
N SER A 2 7.24 -8.41 -8.92
CA SER A 2 8.31 -7.40 -8.75
C SER A 2 7.95 -5.99 -9.25
N ALA A 3 7.38 -5.84 -10.45
CA ALA A 3 6.98 -4.54 -10.99
C ALA A 3 5.93 -3.81 -10.13
N LYS A 4 4.91 -4.54 -9.63
CA LYS A 4 3.89 -3.98 -8.72
C LYS A 4 4.51 -3.54 -7.38
N LEU A 5 5.43 -4.34 -6.83
CA LEU A 5 6.16 -3.99 -5.61
C LEU A 5 7.00 -2.73 -5.79
N ALA A 6 7.72 -2.62 -6.91
CA ALA A 6 8.50 -1.43 -7.24
C ALA A 6 7.61 -0.19 -7.39
N ALA A 7 6.49 -0.29 -8.09
CA ALA A 7 5.51 0.79 -8.23
C ALA A 7 4.92 1.20 -6.87
N SER A 8 4.50 0.23 -6.06
CA SER A 8 4.01 0.45 -4.69
C SER A 8 5.03 1.20 -3.84
N ARG A 9 6.31 0.81 -3.91
CA ARG A 9 7.39 1.50 -3.19
C ARG A 9 7.56 2.94 -3.65
N GLN A 10 7.48 3.20 -4.96
CA GLN A 10 7.59 4.56 -5.48
C GLN A 10 6.43 5.46 -5.03
N LEU A 11 5.21 4.95 -4.95
CA LEU A 11 4.07 5.72 -4.42
C LEU A 11 4.28 6.09 -2.94
N VAL A 12 4.77 5.17 -2.12
CA VAL A 12 5.09 5.45 -0.71
C VAL A 12 6.18 6.54 -0.61
N LEU A 13 7.25 6.41 -1.40
CA LEU A 13 8.32 7.42 -1.40
C LEU A 13 7.86 8.78 -1.93
N HIS A 14 6.96 8.79 -2.91
CA HIS A 14 6.38 10.02 -3.43
C HIS A 14 5.52 10.73 -2.36
N ALA A 15 4.66 9.99 -1.66
CA ALA A 15 3.88 10.53 -0.55
C ALA A 15 4.80 11.09 0.56
N ALA A 16 5.88 10.39 0.91
CA ALA A 16 6.86 10.86 1.88
C ALA A 16 7.55 12.16 1.45
N ARG A 17 7.94 12.29 0.17
CA ARG A 17 8.53 13.52 -0.37
C ARG A 17 7.56 14.70 -0.32
N LEU A 18 6.29 14.49 -0.67
CA LEU A 18 5.27 15.53 -0.57
C LEU A 18 5.01 15.94 0.88
N LEU A 19 4.95 14.98 1.80
CA LEU A 19 4.79 15.26 3.23
C LEU A 19 5.95 16.10 3.78
N GLN A 20 7.18 15.82 3.32
CA GLN A 20 8.35 16.63 3.66
C GLN A 20 8.24 18.06 3.11
N ALA A 21 7.83 18.22 1.85
CA ALA A 21 7.66 19.54 1.24
C ALA A 21 6.53 20.37 1.88
N TYR A 22 5.46 19.71 2.33
CA TYR A 22 4.34 20.35 3.02
C TYR A 22 4.75 21.14 4.27
N GLN A 23 5.88 20.79 4.91
CA GLN A 23 6.39 21.54 6.07
C GLN A 23 6.69 23.01 5.73
N GLU A 24 7.14 23.28 4.50
CA GLU A 24 7.48 24.61 4.01
C GLU A 24 6.36 25.21 3.12
N THR A 25 5.47 24.37 2.59
CA THR A 25 4.42 24.78 1.64
C THR A 25 3.09 24.14 2.03
N PRO A 26 2.34 24.73 3.00
CA PRO A 26 1.10 24.16 3.52
C PRO A 26 0.01 23.92 2.46
N GLU A 27 0.06 24.66 1.34
CA GLU A 27 -0.85 24.52 0.19
C GLU A 27 -0.77 23.13 -0.45
N LEU A 28 0.30 22.37 -0.22
CA LEU A 28 0.47 21.00 -0.71
C LEU A 28 -0.38 19.97 0.05
N LEU A 29 -1.11 20.35 1.11
CA LEU A 29 -1.89 19.41 1.91
C LEU A 29 -2.85 18.51 1.10
N PRO A 30 -3.61 19.00 0.10
CA PRO A 30 -4.44 18.15 -0.74
C PRO A 30 -3.63 17.08 -1.49
N SER A 31 -2.51 17.48 -2.10
CA SER A 31 -1.59 16.59 -2.81
C SER A 31 -0.97 15.53 -1.90
N VAL A 32 -0.60 15.91 -0.67
CA VAL A 32 -0.13 14.97 0.36
C VAL A 32 -1.20 13.94 0.69
N ARG A 33 -2.45 14.38 0.92
CA ARG A 33 -3.58 13.49 1.25
C ARG A 33 -3.90 12.52 0.10
N ALA A 34 -3.88 13.01 -1.14
CA ALA A 34 -4.08 12.18 -2.32
C ALA A 34 -2.96 11.13 -2.43
N ALA A 35 -1.70 11.57 -2.40
CA ALA A 35 -0.55 10.68 -2.54
C ALA A 35 -0.46 9.62 -1.42
N ALA A 36 -0.71 10.01 -0.17
CA ALA A 36 -0.75 9.08 0.96
C ALA A 36 -1.87 8.04 0.80
N SER A 37 -3.05 8.46 0.33
CA SER A 37 -4.18 7.54 0.09
C SER A 37 -3.89 6.58 -1.07
N HIS A 38 -3.34 7.06 -2.19
CA HIS A 38 -2.89 6.20 -3.29
C HIS A 38 -1.83 5.19 -2.83
N ALA A 39 -0.84 5.64 -2.06
CA ALA A 39 0.21 4.78 -1.52
C ALA A 39 -0.38 3.69 -0.60
N LYS A 40 -1.31 4.06 0.29
CA LYS A 40 -1.97 3.10 1.20
C LYS A 40 -2.76 2.03 0.44
N ILE A 41 -3.54 2.42 -0.57
CA ILE A 41 -4.33 1.50 -1.40
C ILE A 41 -3.40 0.48 -2.07
N ILE A 42 -2.43 0.96 -2.84
CA ILE A 42 -1.55 0.09 -3.62
C ILE A 42 -0.64 -0.75 -2.73
N ALA A 43 -0.13 -0.21 -1.63
CA ALA A 43 0.68 -0.98 -0.67
C ALA A 43 -0.12 -2.11 -0.02
N THR A 44 -1.38 -1.86 0.33
CA THR A 44 -2.29 -2.86 0.89
C THR A 44 -2.54 -4.00 -0.08
N GLU A 45 -2.96 -3.67 -1.31
CA GLU A 45 -3.24 -4.66 -2.35
C GLU A 45 -1.99 -5.46 -2.73
N THR A 46 -0.86 -4.77 -2.92
CA THR A 46 0.41 -5.40 -3.30
C THR A 46 0.94 -6.31 -2.19
N ALA A 47 0.88 -5.90 -0.92
CA ALA A 47 1.35 -6.72 0.19
C ALA A 47 0.55 -8.02 0.30
N LEU A 48 -0.79 -7.96 0.20
CA LEU A 48 -1.65 -9.14 0.25
C LEU A 48 -1.44 -10.05 -0.96
N GLU A 49 -1.32 -9.49 -2.17
CA GLU A 49 -1.07 -10.25 -3.39
C GLU A 49 0.28 -10.99 -3.34
N VAL A 50 1.37 -10.29 -2.99
CA VAL A 50 2.72 -10.88 -2.97
C VAL A 50 2.84 -11.96 -1.90
N THR A 51 2.34 -11.69 -0.69
CA THR A 51 2.49 -12.61 0.44
C THR A 51 1.61 -13.86 0.33
N SER A 52 0.45 -13.76 -0.33
CA SER A 52 -0.37 -14.93 -0.66
C SER A 52 0.16 -15.69 -1.88
N GLY A 53 0.67 -15.00 -2.89
CA GLY A 53 1.17 -15.60 -4.13
C GLY A 53 2.43 -16.44 -3.97
N ILE A 54 3.18 -16.29 -2.87
CA ILE A 54 4.44 -17.02 -2.64
C ILE A 54 4.26 -18.55 -2.69
N PHE A 55 3.12 -19.06 -2.23
CA PHE A 55 2.81 -20.50 -2.23
C PHE A 55 2.48 -21.06 -3.61
N GLN A 56 1.97 -20.22 -4.53
CA GLN A 56 1.74 -20.61 -5.91
C GLN A 56 3.08 -20.82 -6.64
N THR A 57 4.06 -19.97 -6.34
CA THR A 57 5.39 -20.02 -6.97
C THR A 57 6.25 -21.14 -6.42
N MET A 58 6.22 -21.38 -5.10
CA MET A 58 7.13 -22.33 -4.44
C MET A 58 6.50 -23.71 -4.17
N GLY A 59 5.19 -23.84 -4.37
CA GLY A 59 4.44 -25.08 -4.16
C GLY A 59 4.25 -25.46 -2.69
N ALA A 60 3.72 -26.66 -2.45
CA ALA A 60 3.27 -27.11 -1.13
C ALA A 60 4.37 -27.11 -0.04
N ARG A 61 5.64 -27.28 -0.42
CA ARG A 61 6.79 -27.25 0.52
C ARG A 61 6.95 -25.88 1.19
N ALA A 62 6.46 -24.81 0.59
CA ALA A 62 6.49 -23.48 1.20
C ALA A 62 5.53 -23.35 2.40
N ALA A 63 4.52 -24.22 2.52
CA ALA A 63 3.54 -24.21 3.60
C ALA A 63 4.01 -24.92 4.88
N THR A 64 5.29 -25.27 4.99
CA THR A 64 5.85 -25.86 6.20
C THR A 64 6.11 -24.81 7.27
N ARG A 65 5.99 -25.22 8.54
CA ARG A 65 6.28 -24.34 9.70
C ARG A 65 7.75 -23.90 9.76
N GLU A 66 8.66 -24.72 9.23
CA GLU A 66 10.08 -24.41 9.13
C GLU A 66 10.34 -23.15 8.30
N ASN A 67 9.62 -23.02 7.17
CA ASN A 67 9.74 -21.88 6.28
C ASN A 67 8.96 -20.65 6.79
N ASN A 68 7.84 -20.86 7.48
CA ASN A 68 7.04 -19.82 8.14
C ASN A 68 6.61 -18.66 7.20
N PHE A 69 6.49 -18.91 5.89
CA PHE A 69 6.13 -17.88 4.91
C PHE A 69 4.71 -17.34 5.10
N ASP A 70 3.83 -18.10 5.75
CA ASP A 70 2.47 -17.68 6.08
C ASP A 70 2.46 -16.51 7.08
N MET A 71 3.55 -16.30 7.84
CA MET A 71 3.66 -15.17 8.76
C MET A 71 3.53 -13.82 8.06
N TYR A 72 4.09 -13.70 6.84
CA TYR A 72 4.07 -12.45 6.11
C TYR A 72 2.66 -12.08 5.68
N TYR A 73 1.87 -13.07 5.23
CA TYR A 73 0.47 -12.86 4.90
C TYR A 73 -0.36 -12.52 6.14
N ARG A 74 -0.18 -13.25 7.25
CA ARG A 74 -0.89 -12.95 8.51
C ARG A 74 -0.60 -11.54 9.02
N ASN A 75 0.67 -11.13 9.02
CA ASN A 75 1.07 -9.79 9.44
C ASN A 75 0.50 -8.72 8.51
N ALA A 76 0.62 -8.90 7.18
CA ALA A 76 0.04 -7.98 6.21
C ALA A 76 -1.47 -7.85 6.41
N ARG A 77 -2.18 -8.98 6.56
CA ARG A 77 -3.64 -8.98 6.77
C ARG A 77 -4.01 -8.20 8.03
N THR A 78 -3.37 -8.48 9.17
CA THR A 78 -3.64 -7.75 10.41
C THR A 78 -3.38 -6.25 10.28
N LEU A 79 -2.23 -5.85 9.72
CA LEU A 79 -1.88 -4.43 9.56
C LEU A 79 -2.85 -3.68 8.63
N THR A 80 -3.32 -4.33 7.57
CA THR A 80 -4.25 -3.71 6.62
C THR A 80 -5.66 -3.49 7.17
N LEU A 81 -6.04 -4.19 8.24
CA LEU A 81 -7.39 -4.08 8.82
C LEU A 81 -7.56 -2.90 9.79
N HIS A 82 -6.47 -2.38 10.38
CA HIS A 82 -6.54 -1.24 11.31
C HIS A 82 -7.06 0.03 10.64
N ASP A 83 -6.73 0.21 9.36
CA ASP A 83 -6.98 1.43 8.62
C ASP A 83 -7.59 1.05 7.25
N PRO A 84 -8.93 1.09 7.14
CA PRO A 84 -9.67 0.45 6.06
C PRO A 84 -9.42 1.14 4.71
N VAL A 85 -9.01 0.34 3.73
CA VAL A 85 -8.65 0.83 2.38
C VAL A 85 -9.80 1.55 1.67
N ASP A 86 -11.05 1.20 1.97
CA ASP A 86 -12.22 1.81 1.33
C ASP A 86 -12.36 3.30 1.68
N LYS A 87 -11.90 3.72 2.86
CA LYS A 87 -11.85 5.15 3.21
C LYS A 87 -10.83 5.91 2.39
N HIS A 88 -9.72 5.29 2.03
CA HIS A 88 -8.75 5.88 1.12
C HIS A 88 -9.27 5.95 -0.31
N ARG A 89 -10.00 4.92 -0.77
CA ARG A 89 -10.65 4.94 -2.10
C ARG A 89 -11.68 6.07 -2.19
N GLU A 90 -12.52 6.21 -1.16
CA GLU A 90 -13.47 7.33 -1.04
C GLU A 90 -12.74 8.68 -1.07
N THR A 91 -11.64 8.81 -0.33
CA THR A 91 -10.83 10.04 -0.27
C THR A 91 -10.24 10.40 -1.63
N VAL A 92 -9.63 9.44 -2.33
CA VAL A 92 -9.07 9.64 -3.68
C VAL A 92 -10.18 10.07 -4.64
N GLY A 93 -11.31 9.35 -4.65
CA GLY A 93 -12.44 9.70 -5.52
C GLY A 93 -12.95 11.11 -5.27
N ARG A 94 -13.08 11.50 -4.00
CA ARG A 94 -13.50 12.86 -3.62
C ARG A 94 -12.52 13.92 -4.10
N LEU A 95 -11.22 13.72 -3.90
CA LEU A 95 -10.20 14.69 -4.32
C LEU A 95 -10.17 14.85 -5.85
N GLN A 96 -10.25 13.74 -6.60
CA GLN A 96 -10.21 13.77 -8.06
C GLN A 96 -11.48 14.36 -8.70
N LEU A 97 -12.64 14.19 -8.06
CA LEU A 97 -13.92 14.74 -8.56
C LEU A 97 -14.14 16.20 -8.18
N VAL A 98 -13.41 16.73 -7.19
CA VAL A 98 -13.48 18.15 -6.77
C VAL A 98 -12.48 19.02 -7.53
N GLU A 99 -11.42 18.44 -8.07
CA GLU A 99 -10.47 19.12 -8.96
C GLU A 99 -10.89 19.11 -10.46
N LEU A 100 -12.04 18.52 -10.81
CA LEU A 100 -12.69 18.56 -12.14
C LEU A 100 -13.95 19.44 -12.10
#